data_AF-A0A9D5J3W9-F1
#
_entry.id   AF-A0A9D5J3W9-F1
#
_cell.length_a   1.000
_cell.length_b   1.000
_cell.length_c   1.000
_cell.angle_alpha   90.00
_cell.angle_beta   90.00
_cell.angle_gamma   90.00
#
_symmetry.space_group_name_H-M   'P 1'
#
loop_
_entity.id
_entity.type
_entity.pdbx_description
1 polymer ?
#
loop_
_entity_poly.entity_id
_entity_poly.type
_entity_poly.pdbx_seq_one_letter_code
_entity_poly.pdbx_strand_id
1 'polypeptide(L)'
;MKKIIFSLIVAVAALSLASCVEELGAGVPMPKKMSMEKTEYEINVTQDTVSSLILRWIDVTNASYKIFLSNEQTADTVYLDIAQAVKGERSTMSLDVPYTTLNDYAQQAGLFQIPGGVVDSVNMTINITGTPIDLKQPTALDVTGSTVKAYIHFKK
;
A
#
# COMPACT_ATOMS: atom_id res chain seq x y z
N MET A 1 65.17 17.03 29.87
CA MET A 1 64.03 17.56 29.09
C MET A 1 63.20 16.39 28.52
N LYS A 2 62.34 15.75 29.34
CA LYS A 2 61.52 14.59 28.90
C LYS A 2 60.13 14.55 29.57
N LYS A 3 59.72 15.63 30.26
CA LYS A 3 58.45 15.68 31.02
C LYS A 3 57.33 16.46 30.31
N ILE A 4 57.63 17.17 29.22
CA ILE A 4 56.67 18.02 28.51
C ILE A 4 55.88 17.22 27.44
N ILE A 5 56.48 16.16 26.87
CA ILE A 5 55.86 15.36 25.80
C ILE A 5 54.72 14.47 26.31
N PHE A 6 54.85 13.91 27.53
CA PHE A 6 53.82 13.03 28.10
C PHE A 6 52.55 13.76 28.52
N SER A 7 52.62 15.05 28.86
CA SER A 7 51.45 15.83 29.29
C SER A 7 50.60 16.33 28.11
N LEU A 8 51.16 16.41 26.90
CA LEU A 8 50.43 16.82 25.70
C LEU A 8 49.61 15.66 25.11
N ILE A 9 50.12 14.44 25.19
CA ILE A 9 49.47 13.23 24.65
C ILE A 9 48.19 12.88 25.42
N VAL A 10 48.18 13.10 26.74
CA VAL A 10 47.00 12.85 27.59
C VAL A 10 45.89 13.88 27.35
N ALA A 11 46.25 15.14 27.07
CA ALA A 11 45.28 16.19 26.77
C ALA A 11 44.61 16.00 25.40
N VAL A 12 45.34 15.51 24.39
CA VAL A 12 44.77 15.22 23.06
C VAL A 12 43.86 13.97 23.10
N ALA A 13 44.20 12.96 23.91
CA ALA A 13 43.36 11.76 24.08
C ALA A 13 42.03 12.05 24.79
N ALA A 14 41.97 13.08 25.65
CA ALA A 14 40.73 13.50 26.32
C ALA A 14 39.77 14.26 25.38
N LEU A 15 40.30 15.01 24.40
CA LEU A 15 39.48 15.70 23.39
C LEU A 15 38.91 14.74 22.33
N SER A 16 39.57 13.59 22.08
CA SER A 16 39.05 12.55 21.16
C SER A 16 37.97 11.65 21.77
N LEU A 17 37.78 11.67 23.09
CA LEU A 17 36.67 10.96 23.76
C LEU A 17 35.47 11.86 24.02
N ALA A 18 35.61 13.18 23.85
CA ALA A 18 34.50 14.13 23.93
C ALA A 18 33.73 14.26 22.60
N SER A 19 34.25 13.71 21.50
CA SER A 19 33.41 13.30 20.37
C SER A 19 32.80 11.94 20.67
N CYS A 20 32.11 11.83 21.82
CA CYS A 20 30.94 10.99 21.87
C CYS A 20 30.03 11.56 20.78
N VAL A 21 30.13 10.92 19.62
CA VAL A 21 29.08 10.88 18.61
C VAL A 21 27.79 10.89 19.40
N GLU A 22 26.97 11.92 19.21
CA GLU A 22 25.56 11.78 19.53
C GLU A 22 25.15 10.53 18.76
N GLU A 23 25.06 9.40 19.46
CA GLU A 23 24.25 8.30 18.98
C GLU A 23 22.87 8.94 18.85
N LEU A 24 22.56 9.40 17.65
CA LEU A 24 21.24 9.32 17.08
C LEU A 24 20.93 7.82 17.11
N GLY A 25 20.59 7.36 18.31
CA GLY A 25 20.42 5.96 18.65
C GLY A 25 19.49 5.34 17.65
N ALA A 26 19.88 4.15 17.15
CA ALA A 26 19.14 3.33 16.21
C ALA A 26 18.01 4.10 15.51
N GLY A 27 18.38 4.93 14.53
CA GLY A 27 17.52 5.95 13.93
C GLY A 27 16.09 5.43 13.79
N VAL A 28 15.12 6.21 14.32
CA VAL A 28 13.70 5.83 14.36
C VAL A 28 13.32 5.20 13.02
N PRO A 29 12.86 3.93 13.01
CA PRO A 29 12.58 3.24 11.76
C PRO A 29 11.59 4.07 10.95
N MET A 30 11.93 4.33 9.68
CA MET A 30 11.08 5.13 8.81
C MET A 30 9.69 4.48 8.71
N PRO A 31 8.61 5.28 8.73
CA PRO A 31 7.27 4.76 8.52
C PRO A 31 7.18 3.97 7.21
N LYS A 32 6.49 2.82 7.27
CA LYS A 32 6.29 1.97 6.08
C LYS A 32 5.43 2.69 5.07
N LYS A 33 5.84 2.63 3.80
CA LYS A 33 5.01 3.10 2.67
C LYS A 33 3.95 2.06 2.36
N MET A 34 2.74 2.53 2.08
CA MET A 34 1.66 1.69 1.58
C MET A 34 1.96 1.28 0.13
N SER A 35 1.77 0.00 -0.18
CA SER A 35 1.94 -0.53 -1.53
C SER A 35 1.07 -1.77 -1.72
N MET A 36 0.63 -2.00 -2.95
CA MET A 36 0.02 -3.27 -3.36
C MET A 36 1.11 -4.33 -3.50
N GLU A 37 0.82 -5.57 -3.11
CA GLU A 37 1.73 -6.69 -3.41
C GLU A 37 1.68 -7.06 -4.90
N LYS A 38 0.53 -6.84 -5.56
CA LYS A 38 0.34 -7.02 -7.00
C LYS A 38 -0.40 -5.82 -7.57
N THR A 39 0.11 -5.27 -8.66
CA THR A 39 -0.44 -4.08 -9.34
C THR A 39 -1.31 -4.42 -10.55
N GLU A 40 -1.42 -5.69 -10.92
CA GLU A 40 -2.15 -6.13 -12.12
C GLU A 40 -2.75 -7.52 -11.93
N TYR A 41 -4.01 -7.70 -12.32
CA TYR A 41 -4.74 -8.95 -12.25
C TYR A 41 -5.34 -9.26 -13.62
N GLU A 42 -5.05 -10.45 -14.13
CA GLU A 42 -5.74 -11.03 -15.28
C GLU A 42 -6.75 -12.02 -14.73
N ILE A 43 -8.01 -11.86 -15.12
CA ILE A 43 -9.12 -12.70 -14.65
C ILE A 43 -9.87 -13.19 -15.87
N ASN A 44 -10.08 -14.49 -15.95
CA ASN A 44 -10.95 -15.09 -16.94
C ASN A 44 -11.87 -16.09 -16.24
N VAL A 45 -13.10 -15.66 -15.96
CA VAL A 45 -14.04 -16.45 -15.14
C VAL A 45 -14.43 -17.79 -15.78
N THR A 46 -14.22 -17.97 -17.09
CA THR A 46 -14.47 -19.24 -17.79
C THR A 46 -13.31 -20.23 -17.69
N GLN A 47 -12.11 -19.75 -17.38
CA GLN A 47 -10.88 -20.54 -17.36
C GLN A 47 -10.25 -20.67 -15.98
N ASP A 48 -10.50 -19.70 -15.09
CA ASP A 48 -9.95 -19.67 -13.75
C ASP A 48 -10.56 -20.77 -12.89
N THR A 49 -9.72 -21.41 -12.08
CA THR A 49 -10.13 -22.46 -11.12
C THR A 49 -10.56 -21.89 -9.77
N VAL A 50 -10.45 -20.57 -9.59
CA VAL A 50 -10.83 -19.82 -8.40
C VAL A 50 -12.01 -18.90 -8.72
N SER A 51 -12.72 -18.46 -7.68
CA SER A 51 -13.91 -17.60 -7.81
C SER A 51 -13.72 -16.18 -7.26
N SER A 52 -12.50 -15.85 -6.85
CA SER A 52 -12.14 -14.55 -6.26
C SER A 52 -10.69 -14.22 -6.58
N LEU A 53 -10.39 -12.92 -6.65
CA LEU A 53 -9.01 -12.46 -6.54
C LEU A 53 -8.70 -12.21 -5.06
N ILE A 54 -7.43 -12.41 -4.68
CA ILE A 54 -6.93 -12.06 -3.35
C ILE A 54 -6.18 -10.74 -3.48
N LEU A 55 -6.79 -9.66 -3.01
CA LEU A 55 -6.17 -8.34 -2.96
C LEU A 55 -5.24 -8.27 -1.75
N ARG A 56 -3.98 -7.88 -1.93
CA ARG A 56 -3.02 -7.75 -0.82
C ARG A 56 -2.26 -6.44 -0.86
N TRP A 57 -2.10 -5.81 0.31
CA TRP A 57 -1.35 -4.57 0.48
C TRP A 57 -0.61 -4.53 1.81
N ILE A 58 0.43 -3.69 1.88
CA ILE A 58 1.21 -3.48 3.10
C ILE A 58 0.41 -2.62 4.09
N ASP A 59 0.18 -3.17 5.28
CA ASP A 59 -0.36 -2.50 6.45
C ASP A 59 0.67 -1.53 7.05
N VAL A 60 0.31 -0.25 7.11
CA VAL A 60 1.12 0.81 7.72
C VAL A 60 0.75 1.10 9.19
N THR A 61 -0.11 0.29 9.81
CA THR A 61 -0.49 0.25 11.25
C THR A 61 -1.24 1.47 11.82
N ASN A 62 -0.89 2.69 11.45
CA ASN A 62 -1.58 3.94 11.82
C ASN A 62 -2.46 4.43 10.66
N ALA A 63 -3.32 3.56 10.14
CA ALA A 63 -4.14 3.88 8.98
C ALA A 63 -5.53 3.24 9.02
N SER A 64 -6.51 3.99 8.56
CA SER A 64 -7.82 3.49 8.14
C SER A 64 -7.82 3.35 6.62
N TYR A 65 -8.40 2.27 6.11
CA TYR A 65 -8.41 1.98 4.68
C TYR A 65 -9.82 2.07 4.11
N LYS A 66 -9.92 2.63 2.90
CA LYS A 66 -11.09 2.51 2.02
C LYS A 66 -10.67 1.80 0.75
N ILE A 67 -11.47 0.83 0.32
CA ILE A 67 -11.23 0.08 -0.91
C ILE A 67 -12.39 0.34 -1.86
N PHE A 68 -12.09 0.60 -3.13
CA PHE A 68 -13.12 0.86 -4.12
C PHE A 68 -12.70 0.44 -5.53
N LEU A 69 -13.69 0.02 -6.31
CA LEU A 69 -13.58 -0.20 -7.75
C LEU A 69 -13.87 1.12 -8.48
N SER A 70 -13.08 1.41 -9.51
CA SER A 70 -13.33 2.49 -10.47
C SER A 70 -12.87 2.08 -11.86
N ASN A 71 -13.20 2.87 -12.88
CA ASN A 71 -12.81 2.63 -14.27
C ASN A 71 -12.53 3.97 -14.98
N GLU A 72 -11.97 3.91 -16.18
CA GLU A 72 -11.61 5.11 -16.95
C GLU A 72 -12.74 5.57 -17.90
N GLN A 73 -13.79 4.76 -18.08
CA GLN A 73 -14.85 4.99 -19.06
C GLN A 73 -16.05 5.76 -18.49
N THR A 74 -16.26 5.67 -17.18
CA THR A 74 -17.40 6.25 -16.45
C THR A 74 -16.94 6.89 -15.15
N ALA A 75 -17.82 7.64 -14.50
CA ALA A 75 -17.56 8.22 -13.17
C ALA A 75 -17.92 7.26 -12.02
N ASP A 76 -18.32 6.02 -12.32
CA ASP A 76 -18.82 5.09 -11.34
C ASP A 76 -17.72 4.63 -10.38
N THR A 77 -18.08 4.57 -9.09
CA THR A 77 -17.20 4.12 -8.01
C THR A 77 -18.00 3.27 -7.04
N VAL A 78 -17.52 2.07 -6.76
CA VAL A 78 -18.18 1.14 -5.81
C VAL A 78 -17.21 0.80 -4.70
N TYR A 79 -17.59 1.11 -3.45
CA TYR A 79 -16.80 0.79 -2.28
C TYR A 79 -16.99 -0.68 -1.89
N LEU A 80 -15.88 -1.34 -1.56
CA LEU A 80 -15.87 -2.68 -1.02
C LEU A 80 -15.89 -2.63 0.51
N ASP A 81 -16.47 -3.67 1.11
CA ASP A 81 -16.54 -3.78 2.56
C ASP A 81 -15.16 -4.13 3.15
N ILE A 82 -14.50 -3.12 3.71
CA ILE A 82 -13.20 -3.30 4.38
C ILE A 82 -13.28 -4.18 5.63
N ALA A 83 -14.46 -4.37 6.22
CA ALA A 83 -14.61 -5.21 7.40
C ALA A 83 -14.29 -6.69 7.13
N GLN A 84 -14.32 -7.12 5.87
CA GLN A 84 -13.93 -8.46 5.44
C GLN A 84 -12.41 -8.61 5.26
N ALA A 85 -11.65 -7.52 5.35
CA ALA A 85 -10.21 -7.59 5.21
C ALA A 85 -9.56 -8.24 6.44
N VAL A 86 -8.60 -9.13 6.19
CA VAL A 86 -7.90 -9.91 7.21
C VAL A 86 -6.46 -9.44 7.32
N LYS A 87 -5.97 -9.34 8.55
CA LYS A 87 -4.55 -9.07 8.81
C LYS A 87 -3.74 -10.36 8.65
N GLY A 88 -2.81 -10.35 7.70
CA GLY A 88 -1.86 -11.41 7.46
C GLY A 88 -0.55 -11.21 8.22
N GLU A 89 0.40 -12.10 7.96
CA GLU A 89 1.77 -11.97 8.46
C GLU A 89 2.50 -10.78 7.85
N ARG A 90 3.63 -10.38 8.44
CA ARG A 90 4.58 -9.38 7.88
C ARG A 90 3.98 -8.00 7.56
N SER A 91 2.95 -7.58 8.30
CA SER A 91 2.24 -6.33 8.06
C SER A 91 1.57 -6.30 6.68
N THR A 92 0.87 -7.37 6.33
CA THR A 92 0.01 -7.40 5.14
C THR A 92 -1.46 -7.39 5.56
N MET A 93 -2.30 -6.71 4.81
CA MET A 93 -3.74 -6.90 4.80
C MET A 93 -4.14 -7.63 3.52
N SER A 94 -5.17 -8.46 3.61
CA SER A 94 -5.75 -9.13 2.46
C SER A 94 -7.26 -8.99 2.43
N LEU A 95 -7.84 -8.89 1.23
CA LEU A 95 -9.27 -8.93 1.00
C LEU A 95 -9.56 -9.86 -0.17
N ASP A 96 -10.41 -10.86 0.05
CA ASP A 96 -10.95 -11.67 -1.04
C ASP A 96 -12.04 -10.86 -1.75
N VAL A 97 -11.85 -10.63 -3.05
CA VAL A 97 -12.83 -9.91 -3.89
C VAL A 97 -13.44 -10.92 -4.86
N PRO A 98 -14.71 -11.33 -4.65
CA PRO A 98 -15.39 -12.28 -5.53
C PRO A 98 -15.47 -11.79 -6.97
N TYR A 99 -15.34 -12.70 -7.93
CA TYR A 99 -15.52 -12.37 -9.34
C TYR A 99 -16.94 -11.90 -9.65
N THR A 100 -17.94 -12.34 -8.87
CA THR A 100 -19.31 -11.82 -8.95
C THR A 100 -19.34 -10.32 -8.65
N THR A 101 -18.64 -9.85 -7.62
CA THR A 101 -18.55 -8.41 -7.30
C THR A 101 -17.94 -7.60 -8.44
N LEU A 102 -16.90 -8.14 -9.09
CA LEU A 102 -16.25 -7.47 -10.24
C LEU A 102 -17.17 -7.44 -11.47
N ASN A 103 -17.84 -8.56 -11.75
CA ASN A 103 -18.80 -8.67 -12.84
C ASN A 103 -19.99 -7.73 -12.62
N ASP A 104 -20.56 -7.69 -11.42
CA ASP A 104 -21.72 -6.86 -11.09
C ASP A 104 -21.37 -5.38 -11.25
N TYR A 105 -20.19 -4.97 -10.77
CA TYR A 105 -19.67 -3.63 -11.01
C TYR A 105 -19.51 -3.32 -12.51
N ALA A 106 -18.90 -4.22 -13.29
CA ALA A 106 -18.72 -4.02 -14.73
C ALA A 106 -20.06 -3.94 -15.49
N GLN A 107 -21.06 -4.71 -15.07
CA GLN A 107 -22.40 -4.67 -15.64
C GLN A 107 -23.12 -3.36 -15.28
N GLN A 108 -23.07 -2.96 -14.01
CA GLN A 108 -23.69 -1.73 -13.52
C GLN A 108 -23.11 -0.49 -14.21
N ALA A 109 -21.78 -0.45 -14.38
CA ALA A 109 -21.09 0.64 -15.08
C ALA A 109 -21.17 0.52 -16.61
N GLY A 110 -21.87 -0.49 -17.14
CA GLY A 110 -22.07 -0.67 -18.59
C GLY A 110 -20.79 -0.96 -19.38
N LEU A 111 -19.71 -1.43 -18.74
CA LEU A 111 -18.39 -1.55 -19.36
C LEU A 111 -18.34 -2.56 -20.50
N PHE A 112 -19.24 -3.55 -20.50
CA PHE A 112 -19.36 -4.53 -21.58
C PHE A 112 -20.08 -3.97 -22.81
N GLN A 113 -20.70 -2.79 -22.74
CA GLN A 113 -21.41 -2.17 -23.86
C GLN A 113 -20.51 -1.11 -24.49
N ILE A 114 -20.20 -1.29 -25.77
CA ILE A 114 -19.46 -0.29 -26.55
C ILE A 114 -20.31 0.18 -27.74
N PRO A 115 -20.03 1.37 -28.31
CA PRO A 115 -20.62 1.76 -29.58
C PRO A 115 -20.33 0.68 -30.64
N GLY A 116 -21.38 -0.03 -31.09
CA GLY A 116 -21.27 -1.08 -32.10
C GLY A 116 -21.27 -2.52 -31.58
N GLY A 117 -21.43 -2.78 -30.28
CA GLY A 117 -21.64 -4.15 -29.80
C GLY A 117 -21.39 -4.38 -28.32
N VAL A 118 -21.25 -5.67 -27.98
CA VAL A 118 -20.90 -6.14 -26.63
C VAL A 118 -19.49 -6.72 -26.68
N VAL A 119 -18.69 -6.42 -25.66
CA VAL A 119 -17.38 -7.02 -25.44
C VAL A 119 -17.43 -8.01 -24.28
N ASP A 120 -16.48 -8.95 -24.28
CA ASP A 120 -16.32 -9.94 -23.21
C ASP A 120 -15.15 -9.63 -22.28
N SER A 121 -14.37 -8.59 -22.57
CA SER A 121 -13.23 -8.16 -21.77
C SER A 121 -13.29 -6.67 -21.49
N VAL A 122 -13.01 -6.29 -20.25
CA VAL A 122 -13.06 -4.91 -19.75
C VAL A 122 -11.91 -4.64 -18.79
N ASN A 123 -11.53 -3.36 -18.68
CA ASN A 123 -10.52 -2.91 -17.74
C ASN A 123 -11.20 -2.13 -16.60
N MET A 124 -10.77 -2.43 -15.38
CA MET A 124 -11.14 -1.68 -14.19
C MET A 124 -9.94 -1.56 -13.25
N THR A 125 -10.08 -0.74 -12.22
CA THR A 125 -9.05 -0.59 -11.19
C THR A 125 -9.65 -0.84 -9.82
N ILE A 126 -8.88 -1.51 -8.97
CA ILE A 126 -9.15 -1.58 -7.55
C ILE A 126 -8.17 -0.67 -6.83
N ASN A 127 -8.71 0.23 -6.02
CA ASN A 127 -7.97 1.30 -5.38
C ASN A 127 -8.08 1.13 -3.87
N ILE A 128 -6.98 1.41 -3.18
CA ILE A 128 -6.93 1.45 -1.73
C ILE A 128 -6.43 2.83 -1.33
N THR A 129 -7.22 3.54 -0.54
CA THR A 129 -6.81 4.80 0.10
C THR A 129 -6.58 4.54 1.58
N GLY A 130 -5.35 4.76 2.04
CA GLY A 130 -5.01 4.77 3.45
C GLY A 130 -5.01 6.20 3.98
N THR A 131 -5.69 6.45 5.09
CA THR A 131 -5.71 7.76 5.78
C THR A 131 -5.14 7.59 7.19
N PRO A 132 -4.21 8.45 7.64
CA PRO A 132 -3.70 8.42 9.01
C PRO A 132 -4.83 8.49 10.05
N ILE A 133 -4.76 7.66 11.09
CA ILE A 133 -5.72 7.71 12.21
C ILE A 133 -5.29 8.76 13.24
N ASP A 134 -3.98 8.84 13.51
CA ASP A 134 -3.38 9.79 14.44
C ASP A 134 -2.20 10.53 13.78
N LEU A 135 -2.37 11.84 13.55
CA LEU A 135 -1.34 12.69 12.96
C LEU A 135 -0.14 12.95 13.88
N LYS A 136 -0.22 12.56 15.16
CA LYS A 136 0.91 12.66 16.10
C LYS A 136 1.85 11.46 16.00
N GLN A 137 1.42 10.37 15.37
CA GLN A 137 2.25 9.19 15.16
C GLN A 137 2.93 9.24 13.78
N PRO A 138 4.17 8.74 13.68
CA PRO A 138 4.86 8.68 12.39
C PRO A 138 4.05 7.93 11.32
N THR A 139 3.93 8.51 10.13
CA THR A 139 3.22 7.90 9.00
C THR A 139 3.90 8.28 7.68
N ALA A 140 3.84 7.39 6.70
CA ALA A 140 4.27 7.67 5.33
C ALA A 140 3.10 8.09 4.42
N LEU A 141 1.89 8.17 4.97
CA LEU A 141 0.69 8.60 4.27
C LEU A 141 0.55 10.12 4.31
N ASP A 142 -0.04 10.68 3.25
CA ASP A 142 -0.43 12.08 3.21
C ASP A 142 -1.57 12.37 4.20
N VAL A 143 -1.69 13.61 4.64
CA VAL A 143 -2.73 14.02 5.61
C VAL A 143 -4.15 13.80 5.08
N THR A 144 -4.33 13.92 3.76
CA THR A 144 -5.61 13.64 3.07
C THR A 144 -5.78 12.18 2.68
N GLY A 145 -4.77 11.36 2.96
CA GLY A 145 -4.67 9.97 2.55
C GLY A 145 -3.88 9.78 1.25
N SER A 146 -3.27 8.60 1.14
CA SER A 146 -2.51 8.18 -0.04
C SER A 146 -3.18 6.99 -0.69
N THR A 147 -3.29 7.02 -2.02
CA THR A 147 -3.96 5.97 -2.80
C THR A 147 -2.95 5.15 -3.58
N VAL A 148 -3.09 3.83 -3.49
CA VAL A 148 -2.43 2.87 -4.39
C VAL A 148 -3.50 2.12 -5.17
N LYS A 149 -3.13 1.63 -6.36
CA LYS A 149 -4.07 0.97 -7.26
C LYS A 149 -3.49 -0.29 -7.87
N ALA A 150 -4.38 -1.19 -8.25
CA ALA A 150 -4.07 -2.30 -9.14
C ALA A 150 -5.07 -2.32 -10.31
N TYR A 151 -4.56 -2.71 -11.47
CA TYR A 151 -5.34 -2.87 -12.69
C TYR A 151 -5.93 -4.27 -12.74
N ILE A 152 -7.16 -4.37 -13.25
CA ILE A 152 -7.87 -5.63 -13.43
C ILE A 152 -8.29 -5.72 -14.90
N HIS A 153 -7.78 -6.73 -15.58
CA HIS A 153 -8.21 -7.17 -16.90
C HIS A 153 -9.23 -8.28 -16.69
N PHE A 154 -10.51 -7.93 -16.75
CA PHE A 154 -11.61 -8.83 -16.44
C PHE A 154 -12.23 -9.35 -17.72
N LYS A 155 -12.20 -10.68 -17.90
CA LYS A 155 -12.86 -11.38 -18.98
C LYS A 155 -13.96 -12.29 -18.44
N LYS A 156 -15.16 -12.12 -18.98
CA LYS A 156 -16.32 -12.95 -18.64
C LYS A 156 -16.41 -14.22 -19.49
#